data_AF-A0A3B4TR58-F1
#
_entry.id   AF-A0A3B4TR58-F1
#
_cell.length_a   1.000
_cell.length_b   1.000
_cell.length_c   1.000
_cell.angle_alpha   90.00
_cell.angle_beta   90.00
_cell.angle_gamma   90.00
#
_symmetry.space_group_name_H-M   'P 1'
#
loop_
_entity.id
_entity.type
_entity.pdbx_description
1 polymer ?
#
loop_
_entity_poly.entity_id
_entity_poly.type
_entity_poly.pdbx_seq_one_letter_code
_entity_poly.pdbx_strand_id
1 'polypeptide(L)'
;LKSRISLPVLDPQYGMYVWPCAVVLAQYLWTQREALKDKTVLELGAGVSLPGVVAARCGAKVILSDSARTPLCLENCRRSCGANGLHDVGVLGLTWGEVSPDLVLLPKLDIILGSDVFYEPQDFEDVLVTVAFLLRKNPRARFWTTYQERREQKDKNVNVTQQNQTWTQLETKLCDSNIIQDINEHSKGDNTTPPSHHN
;
A
#
# COMPACT_ATOMS: atom_id res chain seq x y z
N LEU A 1 0.94 22.69 -2.72
CA LEU A 1 1.16 21.79 -3.86
C LEU A 1 0.04 20.74 -3.87
N LYS A 2 -0.77 20.65 -4.94
CA LYS A 2 -1.86 19.67 -5.12
C LYS A 2 -1.26 18.36 -5.64
N SER A 3 -1.54 17.20 -5.05
CA SER A 3 -0.91 15.93 -5.49
C SER A 3 -1.92 14.89 -5.97
N ARG A 4 -2.05 14.77 -7.29
CA ARG A 4 -2.70 13.62 -7.95
C ARG A 4 -1.84 12.37 -7.72
N ILE A 5 -2.48 11.22 -7.42
CA ILE A 5 -1.77 9.93 -7.41
C ILE A 5 -1.81 9.32 -8.81
N SER A 6 -0.66 8.95 -9.36
CA SER A 6 -0.52 8.35 -10.69
C SER A 6 0.23 7.03 -10.62
N LEU A 7 -0.36 5.96 -11.17
CA LEU A 7 0.24 4.61 -11.17
C LEU A 7 0.44 4.15 -12.62
N PRO A 8 1.69 3.99 -13.08
CA PRO A 8 1.96 3.44 -14.40
C PRO A 8 1.76 1.91 -14.39
N VAL A 9 0.71 1.43 -15.05
CA VAL A 9 0.48 -0.01 -15.29
C VAL A 9 1.19 -0.39 -16.60
N LEU A 10 2.11 -1.35 -16.55
CA LEU A 10 3.01 -1.64 -17.69
C LEU A 10 2.77 -3.01 -18.35
N ASP A 11 2.14 -3.99 -17.70
CA ASP A 11 1.89 -5.32 -18.29
C ASP A 11 0.90 -6.12 -17.40
N PRO A 12 -0.06 -6.93 -17.91
CA PRO A 12 -0.97 -7.75 -17.10
C PRO A 12 -0.34 -8.92 -16.30
N GLN A 13 0.99 -9.04 -16.21
CA GLN A 13 1.66 -10.02 -15.33
C GLN A 13 1.53 -9.66 -13.82
N TYR A 14 1.49 -10.67 -12.94
CA TYR A 14 1.31 -10.52 -11.49
C TYR A 14 2.25 -9.44 -10.91
N GLY A 15 1.69 -8.50 -10.13
CA GLY A 15 2.43 -7.37 -9.53
C GLY A 15 2.25 -6.01 -10.24
N MET A 16 1.56 -5.99 -11.39
CA MET A 16 1.35 -4.78 -12.20
C MET A 16 -0.09 -4.24 -12.15
N TYR A 17 -0.98 -4.92 -11.42
CA TYR A 17 -2.37 -4.54 -11.23
C TYR A 17 -2.58 -3.93 -9.84
N VAL A 18 -3.48 -2.94 -9.74
CA VAL A 18 -3.93 -2.43 -8.44
C VAL A 18 -4.96 -3.40 -7.87
N TRP A 19 -4.52 -4.27 -6.97
CA TRP A 19 -5.42 -5.20 -6.29
C TRP A 19 -6.43 -4.47 -5.38
N PRO A 20 -7.68 -4.96 -5.23
CA PRO A 20 -8.67 -4.34 -4.35
C PRO A 20 -8.16 -4.11 -2.92
N CYS A 21 -7.39 -5.06 -2.37
CA CYS A 21 -6.77 -4.94 -1.05
C CYS A 21 -5.81 -3.74 -0.94
N ALA A 22 -5.11 -3.39 -2.02
CA ALA A 22 -4.23 -2.22 -2.05
C ALA A 22 -5.04 -0.91 -1.98
N VAL A 23 -6.21 -0.86 -2.62
CA VAL A 23 -7.13 0.28 -2.54
C VAL A 23 -7.68 0.43 -1.13
N VAL A 24 -8.14 -0.66 -0.51
CA VAL A 24 -8.66 -0.65 0.87
C VAL A 24 -7.58 -0.20 1.86
N LEU A 25 -6.36 -0.72 1.74
CA LEU A 25 -5.26 -0.33 2.62
C LEU A 25 -4.88 1.14 2.41
N ALA A 26 -4.83 1.61 1.16
CA ALA A 26 -4.58 3.02 0.84
C ALA A 26 -5.65 3.96 1.42
N GLN A 27 -6.93 3.60 1.35
CA GLN A 27 -8.01 4.37 1.98
C GLN A 27 -7.84 4.40 3.49
N TYR A 28 -7.55 3.26 4.12
CA TYR A 28 -7.28 3.21 5.55
C TYR A 28 -6.11 4.13 5.95
N LEU A 29 -4.99 4.07 5.22
CA LEU A 29 -3.84 4.95 5.42
C LEU A 29 -4.21 6.43 5.35
N TRP A 30 -5.03 6.81 4.37
CA TRP A 30 -5.51 8.19 4.22
C TRP A 30 -6.35 8.66 5.44
N THR A 31 -7.18 7.77 6.00
CA THR A 31 -7.91 8.08 7.24
C THR A 31 -6.99 8.23 8.44
N GLN A 32 -5.83 7.55 8.43
CA GLN A 32 -4.81 7.57 9.48
C GLN A 32 -3.65 8.54 9.19
N ARG A 33 -3.77 9.44 8.21
CA ARG A 33 -2.66 10.27 7.69
C ARG A 33 -1.88 11.05 8.77
N GLU A 34 -2.57 11.56 9.79
CA GLU A 34 -1.91 12.27 10.89
C GLU A 34 -1.00 11.34 11.72
N ALA A 35 -1.37 10.07 11.86
CA ALA A 35 -0.58 9.07 12.54
C ALA A 35 0.61 8.55 11.71
N LEU A 36 0.60 8.80 10.38
CA LEU A 36 1.67 8.43 9.45
C LEU A 36 2.79 9.46 9.38
N LYS A 37 2.52 10.72 9.73
CA LYS A 37 3.50 11.80 9.66
C LYS A 37 4.77 11.44 10.45
N ASP A 38 5.92 11.60 9.79
CA ASP A 38 7.26 11.31 10.32
C ASP A 38 7.52 9.84 10.71
N LYS A 39 6.59 8.92 10.42
CA LYS A 39 6.77 7.48 10.66
C LYS A 39 7.66 6.85 9.61
N THR A 40 8.47 5.88 10.02
CA THR A 40 9.21 5.03 9.08
C THR A 40 8.35 3.83 8.71
N VAL A 41 8.05 3.69 7.42
CA VAL A 41 7.09 2.72 6.89
C VAL A 41 7.79 1.83 5.88
N LEU A 42 7.67 0.52 6.05
CA LEU A 42 8.07 -0.47 5.03
C LEU A 42 6.82 -1.06 4.39
N GLU A 43 6.76 -1.13 3.07
CA GLU A 43 5.76 -1.92 2.35
C GLU A 43 6.36 -3.22 1.82
N LEU A 44 5.79 -4.36 2.20
CA LEU A 44 6.13 -5.69 1.69
C LEU A 44 5.23 -6.02 0.50
N GLY A 45 5.81 -6.53 -0.59
CA GLY A 45 5.06 -6.89 -1.79
C GLY A 45 4.39 -5.67 -2.43
N ALA A 46 5.16 -4.60 -2.62
CA ALA A 46 4.61 -3.31 -3.03
C ALA A 46 3.97 -3.34 -4.42
N GLY A 47 4.46 -4.16 -5.37
CA GLY A 47 3.94 -4.21 -6.74
C GLY A 47 3.88 -2.84 -7.40
N VAL A 48 2.66 -2.30 -7.58
CA VAL A 48 2.40 -0.94 -8.09
C VAL A 48 2.51 0.18 -7.06
N SER A 49 2.68 -0.17 -5.78
CA SER A 49 3.03 0.71 -4.66
C SER A 49 1.96 1.69 -4.19
N LEU A 50 0.68 1.42 -4.45
CA LEU A 50 -0.40 2.35 -4.08
C LEU A 50 -0.41 2.69 -2.57
N PRO A 51 -0.40 1.72 -1.62
CA PRO A 51 -0.37 2.02 -0.20
C PRO A 51 0.88 2.81 0.21
N GLY A 52 2.06 2.41 -0.23
CA GLY A 52 3.30 3.13 0.09
C GLY A 52 3.36 4.54 -0.50
N VAL A 53 2.85 4.75 -1.72
CA VAL A 53 2.71 6.09 -2.32
C VAL A 53 1.78 6.96 -1.47
N VAL A 54 0.63 6.43 -1.03
CA VAL A 54 -0.28 7.17 -0.13
C VAL A 54 0.41 7.49 1.19
N ALA A 55 1.08 6.52 1.81
CA ALA A 55 1.81 6.75 3.07
C ALA A 55 2.87 7.86 2.92
N ALA A 56 3.62 7.86 1.82
CA ALA A 56 4.62 8.89 1.54
C ALA A 56 3.98 10.28 1.37
N ARG A 57 2.84 10.35 0.65
CA ARG A 57 2.06 11.60 0.52
C ARG A 57 1.50 12.10 1.86
N CYS A 58 1.25 11.20 2.81
CA CYS A 58 0.86 11.54 4.17
C CYS A 58 2.05 11.95 5.07
N GLY A 59 3.27 12.04 4.53
CA GLY A 59 4.45 12.50 5.27
C GLY A 59 5.23 11.39 5.98
N ALA A 60 4.98 10.12 5.65
CA ALA A 60 5.81 9.01 6.12
C ALA A 60 7.14 8.93 5.35
N LYS A 61 8.17 8.40 6.01
CA LYS A 61 9.43 7.97 5.38
C LYS A 61 9.27 6.54 4.91
N VAL A 62 8.99 6.37 3.62
CA VAL A 62 8.59 5.09 3.03
C VAL A 62 9.78 4.37 2.41
N ILE A 63 9.83 3.06 2.63
CA ILE A 63 10.65 2.10 1.90
C ILE A 63 9.68 1.12 1.23
N LEU A 64 9.74 1.03 -0.08
CA LEU A 64 8.99 0.04 -0.85
C LEU A 64 9.86 -1.20 -1.04
N SER A 65 9.25 -2.37 -0.92
CA SER A 65 9.96 -3.62 -1.17
C SER A 65 9.11 -4.61 -1.93
N ASP A 66 9.77 -5.36 -2.81
CA ASP A 66 9.22 -6.48 -3.56
C ASP A 66 10.32 -7.52 -3.78
N SER A 67 9.99 -8.69 -4.32
CA SER A 67 10.95 -9.78 -4.46
C SER A 67 12.20 -9.33 -5.22
N ALA A 68 13.38 -9.60 -4.65
CA ALA A 68 14.67 -9.33 -5.31
C ALA A 68 14.81 -10.12 -6.62
N ARG A 69 14.06 -11.23 -6.75
CA ARG A 69 13.99 -12.06 -7.97
C ARG A 69 13.11 -11.46 -9.07
N THR A 70 12.38 -10.38 -8.79
CA THR A 70 11.47 -9.75 -9.75
C THR A 70 11.87 -8.27 -9.99
N PRO A 71 12.95 -8.01 -10.75
CA PRO A 71 13.44 -6.65 -11.01
C PRO A 71 12.38 -5.72 -11.62
N LEU A 72 11.44 -6.27 -12.39
CA LEU A 72 10.33 -5.52 -12.98
C LEU A 72 9.43 -4.89 -11.90
N CYS A 73 9.09 -5.61 -10.83
CA CYS A 73 8.30 -5.06 -9.72
C CYS A 73 9.02 -3.90 -9.03
N LEU A 74 10.34 -4.03 -8.82
CA LEU A 74 11.14 -2.96 -8.23
C LEU A 74 11.19 -1.73 -9.15
N GLU A 75 11.31 -1.94 -10.46
CA GLU A 75 11.24 -0.85 -11.43
C GLU A 75 9.87 -0.17 -11.45
N ASN A 76 8.79 -0.94 -11.32
CA ASN A 76 7.44 -0.38 -11.20
C ASN A 76 7.30 0.48 -9.94
N CYS A 77 7.85 0.04 -8.81
CA CYS A 77 7.87 0.85 -7.59
C CYS A 77 8.55 2.20 -7.84
N ARG A 78 9.72 2.20 -8.48
CA ARG A 78 10.44 3.45 -8.84
C ARG A 78 9.64 4.34 -9.78
N ARG A 79 8.97 3.76 -10.78
CA ARG A 79 8.11 4.51 -11.72
C ARG A 79 6.88 5.08 -11.05
N SER A 80 6.22 4.32 -10.18
CA SER A 80 5.12 4.81 -9.35
C SER A 80 5.57 5.98 -8.48
N CYS A 81 6.72 5.87 -7.81
CA CYS A 81 7.31 6.99 -7.06
C CYS A 81 7.58 8.21 -7.95
N GLY A 82 8.24 8.02 -9.10
CA GLY A 82 8.56 9.09 -10.06
C GLY A 82 7.32 9.79 -10.61
N ALA A 83 6.29 9.03 -10.99
CA ALA A 83 5.00 9.56 -11.45
C ALA A 83 4.28 10.40 -10.39
N ASN A 84 4.66 10.23 -9.12
CA ASN A 84 4.15 10.99 -7.99
C ASN A 84 5.12 12.06 -7.46
N GLY A 85 6.27 12.26 -8.09
CA GLY A 85 7.29 13.21 -7.62
C GLY A 85 7.86 12.83 -6.25
N LEU A 86 7.87 11.54 -5.91
CA LEU A 86 8.39 10.99 -4.66
C LEU A 86 9.81 10.46 -4.88
N HIS A 87 10.80 11.35 -4.87
CA HIS A 87 12.19 10.99 -5.20
C HIS A 87 12.98 10.42 -4.03
N ASP A 88 12.53 10.66 -2.79
CA ASP A 88 13.22 10.22 -1.57
C ASP A 88 12.73 8.85 -1.04
N VAL A 89 11.81 8.20 -1.76
CA VAL A 89 11.29 6.88 -1.37
C VAL A 89 12.28 5.80 -1.80
N GLY A 90 12.80 5.07 -0.82
CA GLY A 90 13.70 3.95 -1.08
C GLY A 90 12.97 2.77 -1.70
N VAL A 91 13.60 2.07 -2.65
CA VAL A 91 13.08 0.82 -3.24
C VAL A 91 14.11 -0.28 -3.04
N LEU A 92 13.71 -1.36 -2.37
CA LEU A 92 14.58 -2.45 -1.97
C LEU A 92 14.08 -3.81 -2.48
N GLY A 93 15.01 -4.65 -2.94
CA GLY A 93 14.73 -6.07 -3.18
C GLY A 93 14.66 -6.84 -1.86
N LEU A 94 13.49 -7.35 -1.51
CA LEU A 94 13.24 -8.13 -0.30
C LEU A 94 12.37 -9.31 -0.68
N THR A 95 12.99 -10.48 -0.79
CA THR A 95 12.26 -11.73 -0.95
C THR A 95 11.84 -12.25 0.43
N TRP A 96 10.55 -12.57 0.57
CA TRP A 96 10.03 -13.20 1.77
C TRP A 96 10.74 -14.52 2.11
N GLY A 97 10.82 -14.84 3.40
CA GLY A 97 11.50 -16.04 3.90
C GLY A 97 13.02 -15.89 3.99
N GLU A 98 13.61 -14.93 3.29
CA GLU A 98 15.06 -14.73 3.23
C GLU A 98 15.52 -13.61 4.17
N VAL A 99 16.50 -13.91 5.03
CA VAL A 99 17.17 -12.90 5.85
C VAL A 99 18.35 -12.32 5.07
N SER A 100 18.06 -11.39 4.16
CA SER A 100 19.09 -10.70 3.38
C SER A 100 19.83 -9.64 4.22
N PRO A 101 21.08 -9.27 3.84
CA PRO A 101 21.78 -8.15 4.48
C PRO A 101 20.94 -6.87 4.47
N ASP A 102 20.22 -6.60 3.39
CA ASP A 102 19.38 -5.41 3.27
C ASP A 102 18.22 -5.41 4.29
N LEU A 103 17.56 -6.56 4.51
CA LEU A 103 16.54 -6.72 5.55
C LEU A 103 17.11 -6.43 6.95
N VAL A 104 18.33 -6.91 7.22
CA VAL A 104 19.04 -6.70 8.49
C VAL A 104 19.45 -5.23 8.64
N LEU A 105 19.81 -4.55 7.56
CA LEU A 105 20.26 -3.15 7.56
C LEU A 105 19.12 -2.12 7.49
N LEU A 106 17.87 -2.55 7.29
CA LEU A 106 16.71 -1.65 7.32
C LEU A 106 16.72 -0.76 8.58
N PRO A 107 16.35 0.53 8.45
CA PRO A 107 16.21 1.40 9.61
C PRO A 107 15.12 0.87 10.55
N LYS A 108 15.04 1.49 11.73
CA LYS A 108 13.96 1.20 12.66
C LYS A 108 12.61 1.53 12.01
N LEU A 109 11.67 0.59 12.08
CA LEU A 109 10.34 0.72 11.49
C LEU A 109 9.30 1.04 12.56
N ASP A 110 8.32 1.86 12.20
CA ASP A 110 7.13 2.12 13.00
C ASP A 110 5.92 1.34 12.47
N ILE A 111 5.82 1.17 11.15
CA ILE A 111 4.71 0.50 10.48
C ILE A 111 5.25 -0.39 9.36
N ILE A 112 4.69 -1.58 9.24
CA ILE A 112 4.90 -2.51 8.14
C ILE A 112 3.57 -2.64 7.42
N LEU A 113 3.55 -2.46 6.11
CA LEU A 113 2.39 -2.60 5.24
C LEU A 113 2.49 -3.90 4.44
N GLY A 114 1.35 -4.52 4.16
CA GLY A 114 1.26 -5.59 3.17
C GLY A 114 -0.18 -5.73 2.66
N SER A 115 -0.42 -5.41 1.39
CA SER A 115 -1.73 -5.57 0.75
C SER A 115 -1.78 -6.84 -0.09
N ASP A 116 -2.70 -7.74 0.25
CA ASP A 116 -2.88 -9.07 -0.36
C ASP A 116 -1.60 -9.91 -0.42
N VAL A 117 -0.71 -9.81 0.58
CA VAL A 117 0.52 -10.61 0.64
C VAL A 117 0.26 -12.09 0.96
N PHE A 118 -0.95 -12.42 1.46
CA PHE A 118 -1.40 -13.78 1.74
C PHE A 118 -2.30 -14.31 0.61
N TYR A 119 -1.78 -14.34 -0.63
CA TYR A 119 -2.54 -14.77 -1.80
C TYR A 119 -2.16 -16.17 -2.31
N GLU A 120 -0.88 -16.55 -2.23
CA GLU A 120 -0.38 -17.88 -2.61
C GLU A 120 -0.06 -18.69 -1.34
N PRO A 121 -0.73 -19.83 -1.10
CA PRO A 121 -0.53 -20.61 0.12
C PRO A 121 0.93 -21.02 0.36
N GLN A 122 1.71 -21.29 -0.69
CA GLN A 122 3.13 -21.63 -0.55
C GLN A 122 3.98 -20.49 0.05
N ASP A 123 3.55 -19.23 -0.06
CA ASP A 123 4.32 -18.08 0.39
C ASP A 123 3.95 -17.65 1.82
N PHE A 124 2.94 -18.26 2.45
CA PHE A 124 2.41 -17.81 3.74
C PHE A 124 3.45 -17.91 4.85
N GLU A 125 4.18 -19.02 4.92
CA GLU A 125 5.22 -19.20 5.92
C GLU A 125 6.34 -18.17 5.73
N ASP A 126 6.75 -17.92 4.50
CA ASP A 126 7.79 -16.95 4.15
C ASP A 126 7.39 -15.52 4.53
N VAL A 127 6.14 -15.13 4.27
CA VAL A 127 5.59 -13.83 4.70
C VAL A 127 5.60 -13.73 6.23
N LEU A 128 5.11 -14.75 6.93
CA LEU A 128 5.05 -14.78 8.40
C LEU A 128 6.44 -14.71 9.03
N VAL A 129 7.42 -15.46 8.51
CA VAL A 129 8.82 -15.41 8.96
C VAL A 129 9.39 -14.02 8.81
N THR A 130 9.18 -13.40 7.65
CA THR A 130 9.65 -12.03 7.36
C THR A 130 9.04 -11.01 8.32
N VAL A 131 7.72 -11.02 8.48
CA VAL A 131 7.00 -10.10 9.39
C VAL A 131 7.43 -10.34 10.83
N ALA A 132 7.54 -11.59 11.27
CA ALA A 132 7.96 -11.92 12.63
C ALA A 132 9.40 -11.46 12.91
N PHE A 133 10.31 -11.59 11.96
CA PHE A 133 11.67 -11.05 12.07
C PHE A 133 11.65 -9.53 12.23
N LEU A 134 10.91 -8.82 11.36
CA LEU A 134 10.79 -7.37 11.38
C LEU A 134 10.18 -6.85 12.69
N LEU A 135 9.14 -7.52 13.21
CA LEU A 135 8.49 -7.16 14.48
C LEU A 135 9.38 -7.46 15.69
N ARG A 136 10.17 -8.54 15.67
CA ARG A 136 11.17 -8.81 16.72
C ARG A 136 12.25 -7.74 16.76
N LYS A 137 12.75 -7.31 15.60
CA LYS A 137 13.72 -6.20 15.48
C LYS A 137 13.10 -4.87 15.89
N ASN A 138 11.78 -4.70 15.71
CA ASN A 138 11.05 -3.47 15.99
C ASN A 138 9.83 -3.73 16.90
N PRO A 139 9.99 -3.94 18.23
CA PRO A 139 8.91 -4.37 19.11
C PRO A 139 7.71 -3.41 19.24
N ARG A 140 7.87 -2.15 18.80
CA ARG A 140 6.80 -1.14 18.78
C ARG A 140 6.16 -0.96 17.40
N ALA A 141 6.68 -1.65 16.38
CA ALA A 141 6.12 -1.57 15.04
C ALA A 141 4.76 -2.27 14.98
N ARG A 142 3.90 -1.80 14.08
CA ARG A 142 2.61 -2.42 13.79
C ARG A 142 2.60 -2.95 12.36
N PHE A 143 2.06 -4.15 12.17
CA PHE A 143 1.78 -4.68 10.84
C PHE A 143 0.34 -4.34 10.45
N TRP A 144 0.16 -3.55 9.38
CA TRP A 144 -1.13 -3.23 8.80
C TRP A 144 -1.27 -3.97 7.49
N THR A 145 -2.21 -4.89 7.44
CA THR A 145 -2.42 -5.74 6.28
C THR A 145 -3.88 -5.83 5.93
N THR A 146 -4.12 -5.95 4.63
CA THR A 146 -5.42 -6.32 4.05
C THR A 146 -5.20 -7.61 3.28
N TYR A 147 -6.16 -8.52 3.34
CA TYR A 147 -6.14 -9.77 2.59
C TYR A 147 -7.53 -10.06 2.05
N GLN A 148 -7.61 -10.78 0.95
CA GLN A 148 -8.89 -11.29 0.45
C GLN A 148 -9.10 -12.73 0.93
N GLU A 149 -10.24 -13.00 1.59
CA GLU A 149 -10.64 -14.37 1.85
C GLU A 149 -11.01 -15.08 0.54
N ARG A 150 -10.15 -16.00 0.11
CA ARG A 150 -10.38 -16.86 -1.04
C ARG A 150 -10.85 -18.21 -0.52
N ARG A 151 -12.16 -18.48 -0.60
CA ARG A 151 -12.69 -19.80 -0.26
C ARG A 151 -12.23 -20.80 -1.33
N GLU A 152 -11.57 -21.88 -0.92
CA GLU A 152 -11.34 -23.01 -1.81
C GLU A 152 -12.68 -23.59 -2.25
N GLN A 153 -13.03 -23.41 -3.53
CA GLN A 153 -14.21 -24.03 -4.10
C GLN A 153 -13.87 -25.49 -4.43
N LYS A 154 -13.86 -26.34 -3.40
CA LYS A 154 -13.93 -27.80 -3.57
C LYS A 154 -15.35 -28.15 -3.97
N ASP A 155 -15.65 -28.09 -5.28
CA ASP A 155 -16.36 -29.15 -5.99
C ASP A 155 -16.67 -28.75 -7.45
N LYS A 156 -16.28 -29.65 -8.35
CA LYS A 156 -16.74 -29.68 -9.75
C LYS A 156 -18.19 -30.17 -9.74
N ASN A 157 -19.07 -29.46 -10.47
CA ASN A 157 -20.49 -29.75 -10.70
C ASN A 157 -21.49 -29.24 -9.64
N VAL A 158 -21.68 -27.91 -9.57
CA VAL A 158 -23.00 -27.34 -9.27
C VAL A 158 -23.26 -26.18 -10.24
N ASN A 159 -24.45 -26.21 -10.84
CA ASN A 159 -24.91 -25.35 -11.92
C ASN A 159 -24.65 -23.86 -11.68
N VAL A 160 -24.22 -23.20 -12.76
CA VAL A 160 -24.08 -21.75 -12.90
C VAL A 160 -25.44 -21.09 -12.75
N THR A 161 -25.85 -20.79 -11.53
CA THR A 161 -26.89 -19.77 -11.27
C THR A 161 -26.72 -19.21 -9.86
N GLN A 162 -26.64 -17.88 -9.77
CA GLN A 162 -26.58 -17.05 -8.54
C GLN A 162 -25.28 -17.09 -7.72
N GLN A 163 -24.30 -16.28 -8.13
CA GLN A 163 -23.44 -15.57 -7.17
C GLN A 163 -23.93 -14.11 -7.08
N ASN A 164 -25.04 -13.91 -6.36
CA ASN A 164 -25.35 -12.63 -5.76
C ASN A 164 -24.84 -12.66 -4.31
N GLN A 165 -23.95 -11.71 -4.02
CA GLN A 165 -23.80 -11.00 -2.75
C GLN A 165 -23.89 -11.80 -1.45
N THR A 166 -22.74 -11.96 -0.78
CA THR A 166 -22.67 -11.95 0.69
C THR A 166 -21.40 -11.21 1.11
N TRP A 167 -21.50 -9.87 1.07
CA TRP A 167 -20.68 -8.99 1.89
C TRP A 167 -21.15 -9.17 3.33
N THR A 168 -20.39 -9.90 4.14
CA THR A 168 -20.78 -10.12 5.54
C THR A 168 -19.61 -9.79 6.45
N GLN A 169 -19.67 -8.55 6.96
CA GLN A 169 -19.22 -8.11 8.29
C GLN A 169 -17.75 -7.73 8.53
N LEU A 170 -17.19 -6.85 7.68
CA LEU A 170 -16.20 -5.85 8.13
C LEU A 170 -16.47 -4.45 7.54
N GLU A 171 -17.74 -4.07 7.39
CA GLU A 171 -18.13 -2.69 7.08
C GLU A 171 -19.12 -2.16 8.10
N THR A 172 -18.64 -1.29 8.99
CA THR A 172 -19.47 -0.18 9.45
C THR A 172 -18.57 1.02 9.75
N LYS A 173 -18.22 1.77 8.69
CA LYS A 173 -17.97 3.23 8.62
C LYS A 173 -17.04 3.72 7.49
N LEU A 174 -16.80 2.98 6.42
CA LEU A 174 -16.01 3.50 5.28
C LEU A 174 -16.73 3.53 3.93
N CYS A 175 -17.99 3.11 3.89
CA CYS A 175 -18.82 3.22 2.70
C CYS A 175 -19.78 4.42 2.86
N ASP A 176 -19.20 5.61 2.97
CA ASP A 176 -19.91 6.83 2.59
C ASP A 176 -19.11 7.50 1.47
N SER A 177 -19.85 7.74 0.38
CA SER A 177 -19.49 8.31 -0.91
C SER A 177 -18.53 9.50 -0.86
N ASN A 178 -17.63 9.54 -1.85
CA ASN A 178 -16.78 10.66 -2.30
C ASN A 178 -15.31 10.73 -1.86
N ILE A 179 -14.67 9.74 -1.22
CA ILE A 179 -13.28 9.90 -0.74
C ILE A 179 -12.23 10.15 -1.84
N ILE A 180 -12.34 9.54 -3.03
CA ILE A 180 -11.47 9.90 -4.17
C ILE A 180 -11.71 11.36 -4.59
N GLN A 181 -12.95 11.83 -4.47
CA GLN A 181 -13.29 13.23 -4.62
C GLN A 181 -12.86 14.07 -3.42
N ASP A 182 -12.84 13.62 -2.17
CA ASP A 182 -12.38 14.37 -1.00
C ASP A 182 -10.86 14.54 -0.97
N ILE A 183 -10.12 13.54 -1.46
CA ILE A 183 -8.71 13.66 -1.85
C ILE A 183 -8.54 14.78 -2.90
N ASN A 184 -9.56 15.05 -3.71
CA ASN A 184 -9.58 16.11 -4.72
C ASN A 184 -10.28 17.44 -4.25
N GLU A 185 -11.23 17.43 -3.31
CA GLU A 185 -12.20 18.50 -2.98
C GLU A 185 -11.78 19.34 -1.77
N HIS A 186 -10.93 18.81 -0.87
CA HIS A 186 -10.19 19.62 0.13
C HIS A 186 -9.18 20.62 -0.51
N SER A 187 -9.29 20.84 -1.82
CA SER A 187 -8.54 21.79 -2.65
C SER A 187 -9.24 23.14 -2.86
N LYS A 188 -10.41 23.39 -2.23
CA LYS A 188 -11.17 24.63 -2.37
C LYS A 188 -11.51 25.22 -1.00
N GLY A 189 -10.76 26.23 -0.58
CA GLY A 189 -11.08 27.03 0.60
C GLY A 189 -9.92 27.89 1.07
N ASP A 190 -9.60 28.96 0.35
CA ASP A 190 -9.41 30.30 0.93
C ASP A 190 -9.34 31.33 -0.22
N ASN A 191 -10.40 32.11 -0.37
CA ASN A 191 -10.44 33.27 -1.28
C ASN A 191 -10.44 34.50 -0.38
N THR A 192 -9.25 34.96 -0.01
CA THR A 192 -9.05 36.28 0.58
C THR A 192 -7.98 37.02 -0.23
N THR A 193 -8.46 38.02 -0.97
CA THR A 193 -7.70 38.98 -1.78
C THR A 193 -6.76 39.81 -0.91
N PRO A 194 -5.49 40.06 -1.28
CA PRO A 194 -4.69 41.10 -0.65
C PRO A 194 -4.99 42.48 -1.27
N PRO A 195 -4.96 43.58 -0.50
CA PRO A 195 -5.18 44.93 -1.01
C PRO A 195 -3.96 45.44 -1.78
N SER A 196 -4.22 46.02 -2.95
CA SER A 196 -3.27 46.80 -3.72
C SER A 196 -2.97 48.13 -3.03
N HIS A 197 -1.76 48.33 -2.54
CA HIS A 197 -1.25 49.66 -2.23
C HIS A 197 -0.28 50.10 -3.32
N HIS A 198 -0.76 51.06 -4.12
CA HIS A 198 0.05 51.97 -4.90
C HIS A 198 0.68 53.03 -3.97
N ASN A 199 1.99 53.21 -4.09
CA ASN A 199 2.62 54.49 -4.43
C ASN A 199 4.09 54.26 -4.79
#